data_AF-A0A242K2R3-F1
#
_entry.id   AF-A0A242K2R3-F1
#
_cell.length_a   1.000
_cell.length_b   1.000
_cell.length_c   1.000
_cell.angle_alpha   90.00
_cell.angle_beta   90.00
_cell.angle_gamma   90.00
#
_symmetry.space_group_name_H-M   'P 1'
#
loop_
_entity.id
_entity.type
_entity.pdbx_description
1 polymer ?
#
loop_
_entity_poly.entity_id
_entity_poly.type
_entity_poly.pdbx_seq_one_letter_code
_entity_poly.pdbx_strand_id
1 'polypeptide(L)'
;MKSYFKLIDGIDTAMTLNVVRNEGGTAVYSHLRLTPGTKYDLGDDALFIRSLKQAKAERHYSKQLVDQLEAAGVVYTETRCKSCGGKTTRLSYCVIEIIDE
;
A
#
# COMPACT_ATOMS: atom_id res chain seq x y z
N MET A 1 11.87 -20.15 4.67
CA MET A 1 11.68 -18.70 4.48
C MET A 1 10.23 -18.41 4.75
N LYS A 2 9.94 -17.57 5.74
CA LYS A 2 8.59 -17.08 6.00
C LYS A 2 8.50 -15.66 5.44
N SER A 3 7.47 -15.41 4.64
CA SER A 3 7.21 -14.08 4.10
C SER A 3 6.12 -13.40 4.91
N TYR A 4 6.34 -12.14 5.23
CA TYR A 4 5.41 -11.29 5.95
C TYR A 4 5.08 -10.07 5.11
N PHE A 5 3.98 -9.40 5.47
CA PHE A 5 3.70 -8.07 4.96
C PHE A 5 3.29 -7.13 6.10
N LYS A 6 3.54 -5.84 5.89
CA LYS A 6 3.16 -4.77 6.80
C LYS A 6 2.84 -3.50 6.02
N LEU A 7 2.26 -2.51 6.72
CA LEU A 7 2.25 -1.14 6.21
C LEU A 7 3.68 -0.63 6.11
N ILE A 8 3.99 0.14 5.06
CA ILE A 8 5.29 0.81 4.92
C ILE A 8 5.60 1.64 6.17
N ASP A 9 6.88 1.68 6.53
CA ASP A 9 7.35 2.56 7.60
C ASP A 9 7.08 4.02 7.20
N GLY A 10 6.50 4.81 8.11
CA GLY A 10 6.03 6.18 7.83
C GLY A 10 4.52 6.35 7.76
N ILE A 11 3.74 5.26 7.64
CA ILE A 11 2.30 5.28 7.90
C ILE A 11 2.08 5.05 9.40
N ASP A 12 1.60 6.06 10.09
CA ASP A 12 1.38 6.08 11.54
C ASP A 12 -0.07 5.79 11.96
N THR A 13 -0.95 5.60 10.98
CA THR A 13 -2.39 5.37 11.19
C THR A 13 -2.84 4.04 10.61
N ALA A 14 -3.81 3.40 11.27
CA ALA A 14 -4.38 2.15 10.77
C ALA A 14 -5.08 2.37 9.43
N MET A 15 -4.90 1.42 8.51
CA MET A 15 -5.48 1.48 7.17
C MET A 15 -6.32 0.24 6.89
N THR A 16 -7.47 0.44 6.24
CA THR A 16 -8.26 -0.65 5.68
C THR A 16 -8.04 -0.71 4.18
N LEU A 17 -7.60 -1.86 3.69
CA LEU A 17 -7.34 -2.13 2.29
C LEU A 17 -8.40 -3.05 1.72
N ASN A 18 -8.75 -2.82 0.47
CA ASN A 18 -9.52 -3.79 -0.32
C ASN A 18 -8.54 -4.81 -0.87
N VAL A 19 -8.76 -6.08 -0.57
CA VAL A 19 -7.92 -7.19 -1.03
C VAL A 19 -8.78 -8.23 -1.72
N VAL A 20 -8.15 -9.05 -2.56
CA VAL A 20 -8.81 -10.15 -3.25
C VAL A 20 -8.14 -11.44 -2.80
N ARG A 21 -8.92 -12.42 -2.36
CA ARG A 21 -8.42 -13.72 -1.93
C ARG A 21 -9.02 -14.83 -2.78
N ASN A 22 -8.32 -15.96 -2.84
CA ASN A 22 -8.83 -17.20 -3.40
C ASN A 22 -9.48 -18.03 -2.29
N GLU A 23 -10.79 -18.20 -2.36
CA GLU A 23 -11.54 -19.09 -1.48
C GLU A 23 -12.12 -20.23 -2.32
N GLY A 24 -11.54 -21.43 -2.20
CA GLY A 24 -12.03 -22.62 -2.89
C GLY A 24 -12.05 -22.52 -4.42
N GLY A 25 -11.10 -21.77 -5.02
CA GLY A 25 -11.05 -21.53 -6.46
C GLY A 25 -11.80 -20.28 -6.93
N THR A 26 -12.45 -19.55 -6.02
CA THR A 26 -13.22 -18.34 -6.34
C THR A 26 -12.51 -17.08 -5.82
N ALA A 27 -12.48 -16.02 -6.62
CA ALA A 27 -11.97 -14.72 -6.20
C ALA A 27 -12.99 -14.00 -5.32
N VAL A 28 -12.63 -13.73 -4.07
CA VAL A 28 -13.48 -13.07 -3.06
C VAL A 28 -12.85 -11.72 -2.67
N TYR A 29 -13.66 -10.66 -2.75
CA TYR A 29 -13.26 -9.33 -2.30
C TYR A 29 -13.48 -9.20 -0.79
N SER A 30 -12.48 -8.72 -0.07
CA SER A 30 -12.56 -8.52 1.37
C SER A 30 -11.82 -7.26 1.81
N HIS A 31 -12.07 -6.86 3.06
CA HIS A 31 -11.41 -5.74 3.69
C HIS A 31 -10.38 -6.25 4.69
N LEU A 32 -9.16 -5.73 4.60
CA LEU A 32 -8.06 -6.06 5.49
C LEU A 32 -7.63 -4.82 6.24
N ARG A 33 -7.80 -4.83 7.57
CA ARG A 33 -7.31 -3.76 8.44
C ARG A 33 -5.89 -4.05 8.88
N LEU A 34 -5.01 -3.09 8.65
CA LEU A 34 -3.60 -3.15 9.02
C LEU A 34 -3.27 -2.06 10.02
N THR A 35 -2.45 -2.44 11.00
CA THR A 35 -1.96 -1.55 12.04
C THR A 35 -0.49 -1.23 11.77
N PRO A 36 -0.06 0.04 11.90
CA PRO A 36 1.35 0.43 11.79
C PRO A 36 2.28 -0.44 12.62
N GLY A 37 3.44 -0.78 12.07
CA GLY A 37 4.46 -1.58 12.76
C GLY A 37 4.11 -3.06 12.99
N THR A 38 2.92 -3.51 12.62
CA THR A 38 2.51 -4.92 12.79
C THR A 38 2.85 -5.73 11.54
N LYS A 39 3.56 -6.86 11.72
CA LYS A 39 3.81 -7.86 10.67
C LYS A 39 2.68 -8.87 10.64
N TYR A 40 2.24 -9.22 9.43
CA TYR A 40 1.20 -10.22 9.18
C TYR A 40 1.76 -11.32 8.29
N ASP A 41 1.38 -12.58 8.53
CA ASP A 41 1.77 -13.70 7.67
C ASP A 41 1.20 -13.52 6.26
N LEU A 42 2.05 -13.60 5.23
CA LEU A 42 1.65 -13.38 3.84
C LEU A 42 0.79 -14.53 3.28
N GLY A 43 1.08 -15.76 3.69
CA GLY A 43 0.52 -16.97 3.09
C GLY A 43 1.03 -17.20 1.66
N ASP A 44 0.32 -18.04 0.90
CA ASP A 44 0.67 -18.50 -0.44
C ASP A 44 -0.37 -18.15 -1.52
N ASP A 45 -1.47 -17.49 -1.16
CA ASP A 45 -2.52 -17.08 -2.08
C ASP A 45 -2.01 -16.00 -3.06
N ALA A 46 -1.80 -16.40 -4.30
CA ALA A 46 -1.30 -15.53 -5.36
C ALA A 46 -2.23 -14.34 -5.67
N LEU A 47 -3.56 -14.49 -5.55
CA LEU A 47 -4.50 -13.37 -5.74
C LEU A 47 -4.36 -12.36 -4.61
N PHE A 48 -4.23 -12.85 -3.38
CA PHE A 48 -3.99 -12.02 -2.21
C PHE A 48 -2.69 -11.25 -2.31
N ILE A 49 -1.58 -11.92 -2.60
CA ILE A 49 -0.27 -11.30 -2.76
C ILE A 49 -0.30 -10.24 -3.87
N ARG A 50 -0.94 -10.54 -5.00
CA ARG A 50 -1.11 -9.58 -6.10
C ARG A 50 -1.91 -8.36 -5.65
N SER A 51 -3.01 -8.56 -4.93
CA SER A 51 -3.86 -7.46 -4.46
C SER A 51 -3.10 -6.54 -3.49
N LEU A 52 -2.29 -7.11 -2.59
CA LEU A 52 -1.43 -6.35 -1.68
C LEU A 52 -0.39 -5.51 -2.44
N LYS A 53 0.30 -6.10 -3.43
CA LYS A 53 1.30 -5.39 -4.25
C LYS A 53 0.70 -4.25 -5.07
N GLN A 54 -0.60 -4.30 -5.35
CA GLN A 54 -1.33 -3.28 -6.10
C GLN A 54 -2.02 -2.25 -5.19
N ALA A 55 -2.01 -2.45 -3.87
CA ALA A 55 -2.62 -1.54 -2.92
C ALA A 55 -1.85 -0.22 -2.89
N LYS A 56 -2.48 0.83 -3.41
CA LYS A 56 -1.92 2.18 -3.48
C LYS A 56 -2.76 3.17 -2.69
N ALA A 57 -2.11 4.12 -2.07
CA ALA A 57 -2.74 5.33 -1.56
C ALA A 57 -2.50 6.48 -2.53
N GLU A 58 -3.51 7.32 -2.70
CA GLU A 58 -3.36 8.62 -3.32
C GLU A 58 -3.53 9.71 -2.26
N ARG A 59 -2.55 10.62 -2.19
CA ARG A 59 -2.58 11.78 -1.29
C ARG A 59 -2.21 13.03 -2.05
N HIS A 60 -2.65 14.19 -1.53
CA HIS A 60 -2.16 15.46 -2.05
C HIS A 60 -0.67 15.59 -1.79
N TYR A 61 0.03 16.22 -2.72
CA TYR A 61 1.43 16.57 -2.53
C TYR A 61 1.58 17.44 -1.28
N SER A 62 2.50 17.03 -0.41
CA SER A 62 3.05 17.88 0.63
C SER A 62 4.53 17.54 0.78
N LYS A 63 5.35 18.56 1.06
CA LYS A 63 6.79 18.36 1.28
C LYS A 63 7.03 17.35 2.41
N GLN A 64 6.26 17.46 3.49
CA GLN A 64 6.33 16.54 4.63
C GLN A 64 6.12 15.07 4.22
N LEU A 65 5.11 14.78 3.40
CA LEU A 65 4.83 13.41 2.95
C LEU A 65 5.95 12.90 2.02
N VAL A 66 6.49 13.75 1.15
CA VAL A 66 7.64 13.38 0.31
C VAL A 66 8.84 13.02 1.18
N ASP A 67 9.21 13.88 2.13
CA ASP A 67 10.35 13.67 3.01
C ASP A 67 10.18 12.35 3.82
N GLN A 68 8.96 12.03 4.25
CA GLN A 68 8.63 10.76 4.93
C GLN A 68 8.78 9.54 4.01
N LEU A 69 8.23 9.61 2.79
CA LEU A 69 8.33 8.50 1.82
C LEU A 69 9.78 8.26 1.41
N GLU A 70 10.57 9.32 1.21
CA GLU A 70 11.99 9.21 0.87
C GLU A 70 12.82 8.65 2.02
N ALA A 71 12.58 9.10 3.26
CA ALA A 71 13.24 8.56 4.45
C ALA A 71 12.93 7.08 4.66
N ALA A 72 11.73 6.63 4.27
CA ALA A 72 11.32 5.23 4.30
C ALA A 72 11.77 4.41 3.06
N GLY A 73 12.43 5.03 2.08
CA GLY A 73 12.84 4.35 0.84
C GLY A 73 11.66 3.93 -0.05
N VAL A 74 10.49 4.54 0.13
CA VAL A 74 9.26 4.20 -0.60
C VAL A 74 9.20 4.93 -1.93
N VAL A 75 9.09 4.16 -3.00
CA VAL A 75 8.90 4.71 -4.35
C VAL A 75 7.48 5.24 -4.52
N TYR A 76 7.35 6.48 -4.99
CA TYR A 76 6.09 7.13 -5.27
C TYR A 76 6.07 7.73 -6.69
N THR A 77 4.87 7.99 -7.20
CA THR A 77 4.67 8.72 -8.46
C THR A 77 3.91 10.01 -8.22
N GLU A 78 4.38 11.08 -8.86
CA GLU A 78 3.69 12.36 -8.86
C GLU A 78 2.78 12.46 -10.09
N THR A 79 1.49 12.73 -9.87
CA THR A 79 0.52 12.97 -10.94
C THR A 79 -0.09 14.35 -10.78
N ARG A 80 0.03 15.18 -11.81
CA ARG A 80 -0.65 16.48 -11.87
C ARG A 80 -2.09 16.27 -12.34
N CYS A 81 -3.04 16.84 -11.60
CA CYS A 81 -4.45 16.77 -11.95
C CYS A 81 -4.73 17.54 -13.24
N LYS A 82 -5.17 16.83 -14.29
CA LYS A 82 -5.53 17.43 -15.58
C LYS A 82 -6.79 18.30 -15.47
N SER A 83 -7.76 17.88 -14.66
CA SER A 83 -9.07 18.54 -14.53
C SER A 83 -9.00 19.93 -13.88
N CYS A 84 -7.98 20.23 -13.08
CA CYS A 84 -7.80 21.55 -12.48
C CYS A 84 -6.70 22.38 -13.16
N GLY A 85 -6.31 22.02 -14.39
CA GLY A 85 -5.23 22.70 -15.13
C GLY A 85 -3.84 22.52 -14.51
N GLY A 86 -3.60 21.41 -13.80
CA GLY A 86 -2.30 21.09 -13.20
C GLY A 86 -2.00 21.76 -11.85
N LYS A 87 -2.97 22.51 -11.28
CA LYS A 87 -2.80 23.20 -9.98
C LYS A 87 -2.59 22.27 -8.78
N THR A 88 -2.99 21.01 -8.89
CA THR A 88 -2.88 20.04 -7.80
C THR A 88 -2.02 18.86 -8.22
N THR A 89 -0.93 18.64 -7.47
CA THR A 89 -0.12 17.43 -7.57
C THR A 89 -0.61 16.41 -6.55
N ARG A 90 -0.73 15.16 -6.98
CA ARG A 90 -1.00 14.00 -6.11
C ARG A 90 0.19 13.06 -6.11
N LEU A 91 0.44 12.45 -4.96
CA LEU A 91 1.40 11.39 -4.76
C LEU A 91 0.64 10.06 -4.75
N SER A 92 1.10 9.09 -5.52
CA SER A 92 0.63 7.71 -5.48
C SER A 92 1.77 6.79 -5.09
N TYR A 93 1.58 5.97 -4.05
CA TYR A 93 2.60 5.06 -3.54
C TYR A 93 1.99 3.76 -3.06
N CYS A 94 2.77 2.69 -3.09
CA CYS A 94 2.37 1.41 -2.50
C CYS A 94 2.41 1.54 -0.98
N VAL A 95 1.35 1.07 -0.32
CA VAL A 95 1.23 1.16 1.15
C VAL A 95 1.71 -0.09 1.87
N ILE A 96 2.02 -1.15 1.12
CA ILE A 96 2.45 -2.44 1.63
C ILE A 96 3.93 -2.68 1.31
N GLU A 97 4.65 -3.13 2.32
CA GLU A 97 5.96 -3.73 2.20
C GLU A 97 5.86 -5.24 2.42
N ILE A 98 6.54 -6.03 1.59
CA ILE A 98 6.68 -7.48 1.75
C ILE A 98 8.12 -7.78 2.19
N ILE A 99 8.26 -8.57 3.25
CA ILE A 99 9.52 -8.89 3.91
C ILE A 99 9.70 -10.41 3.88
N ASP A 100 10.87 -10.87 3.42
CA ASP A 100 11.23 -12.28 3.46
C ASP A 100 12.26 -12.55 4.57
N GLU A 101 11.97 -13.50 5.47
CA GLU A 101 12.82 -13.92 6.60
C GLU A 101 13.17 -15.43 6.56
#